data_AF-A0A2D5WZ28-F1
#
_entry.id   AF-A0A2D5WZ28-F1
#
_cell.length_a   1.000
_cell.length_b   1.000
_cell.length_c   1.000
_cell.angle_alpha   90.00
_cell.angle_beta   90.00
_cell.angle_gamma   90.00
#
_symmetry.space_group_name_H-M   'P 1'
#
loop_
_entity.id
_entity.type
_entity.pdbx_description
1 polymer ?
#
loop_
_entity_poly.entity_id
_entity_poly.type
_entity_poly.pdbx_seq_one_letter_code
_entity_poly.pdbx_strand_id
1 'polypeptide(L)'
;MTNILKTYPRSNLTFVNGEGSYLIEQNGDKYLDFGSGIAVNSLGYSHPVLNNALTEQAKKLWHVSNVYNIPEQEVLAKKLCELSFADYVFFCNSGTESIEAAIKIAR
;
A
#
# COMPACT_ATOMS: atom_id res chain seq x y z
N MET A 1 -6.52 -27.75 -7.22
CA MET A 1 -5.40 -27.73 -6.25
C MET A 1 -4.83 -26.33 -6.21
N THR A 2 -4.48 -25.81 -5.04
CA THR A 2 -3.85 -24.47 -4.94
C THR A 2 -2.40 -24.54 -5.41
N ASN A 3 -1.98 -23.56 -6.22
CA ASN A 3 -0.59 -23.38 -6.65
C ASN A 3 0.18 -22.42 -5.72
N ILE A 4 -0.41 -22.02 -4.59
CA ILE A 4 0.17 -21.09 -3.61
C ILE A 4 0.86 -21.89 -2.49
N LEU A 5 2.06 -21.47 -2.09
CA LEU A 5 2.76 -22.03 -0.94
C LEU A 5 1.92 -21.93 0.34
N LYS A 6 1.95 -22.97 1.17
CA LYS A 6 1.12 -23.09 2.38
C LYS A 6 1.74 -22.35 3.58
N THR A 7 1.93 -21.04 3.45
CA THR A 7 2.57 -20.20 4.48
C THR A 7 1.58 -19.44 5.37
N TYR A 8 0.26 -19.51 5.10
CA TYR A 8 -0.76 -18.76 5.83
C TYR A 8 -1.93 -19.64 6.29
N PRO A 9 -2.42 -19.49 7.54
CA PRO A 9 -3.70 -20.06 7.98
C PRO A 9 -4.85 -19.15 7.53
N ARG A 10 -5.44 -19.42 6.36
CA ARG A 10 -6.50 -18.58 5.78
C ARG A 10 -7.88 -18.94 6.35
N SER A 11 -8.73 -17.93 6.56
CA SER A 11 -10.16 -18.11 6.81
C SER A 11 -10.90 -18.55 5.54
N ASN A 12 -12.08 -19.17 5.70
CA ASN A 12 -12.97 -19.52 4.59
C ASN A 12 -13.86 -18.34 4.17
N LEU A 13 -13.28 -17.14 4.03
CA LEU A 13 -13.98 -15.93 3.59
C LEU A 13 -13.34 -15.42 2.29
N THR A 14 -14.18 -15.05 1.34
CA THR A 14 -13.78 -14.53 0.03
C THR A 14 -14.42 -13.17 -0.18
N PHE A 15 -13.73 -12.10 0.23
CA PHE A 15 -14.19 -10.74 -0.03
C PHE A 15 -14.00 -10.38 -1.50
N VAL A 16 -15.06 -9.88 -2.14
CA VAL A 16 -15.10 -9.56 -3.58
C VAL A 16 -15.24 -8.06 -3.86
N ASN A 17 -15.62 -7.27 -2.86
CA ASN A 17 -15.69 -5.81 -2.96
C ASN A 17 -15.47 -5.15 -1.58
N GLY A 18 -15.17 -3.86 -1.58
CA GLY A 18 -15.11 -3.05 -0.37
C GLY A 18 -15.29 -1.57 -0.65
N GLU A 19 -15.93 -0.87 0.29
CA GLU A 19 -16.17 0.57 0.25
C GLU A 19 -16.12 1.16 1.67
N GLY A 20 -15.29 2.18 1.88
CA GLY A 20 -15.08 2.77 3.20
C GLY A 20 -14.55 1.71 4.17
N SER A 21 -15.18 1.56 5.33
CA SER A 21 -14.81 0.53 6.32
C SER A 21 -15.56 -0.81 6.14
N TYR A 22 -16.18 -1.05 4.99
CA TYR A 22 -16.97 -2.27 4.76
C TYR A 22 -16.38 -3.14 3.66
N LEU A 23 -16.51 -4.45 3.87
CA LEU A 23 -16.20 -5.50 2.90
C LEU A 23 -17.48 -6.26 2.53
N ILE A 24 -17.55 -6.73 1.28
CA ILE A 24 -18.63 -7.56 0.76
C ILE A 24 -18.04 -8.92 0.43
N GLU A 25 -18.56 -9.97 1.07
CA GLU A 25 -18.19 -11.36 0.80
C GLU A 25 -18.87 -11.86 -0.48
N GLN A 26 -18.33 -12.91 -1.10
CA GLN A 26 -18.84 -13.51 -2.32
C GLN A 26 -20.33 -13.92 -2.23
N ASN A 27 -20.81 -14.31 -1.06
CA ASN A 27 -22.20 -14.67 -0.79
C ASN A 27 -23.13 -13.45 -0.64
N GLY A 28 -22.59 -12.22 -0.67
CA GLY A 28 -23.31 -10.96 -0.53
C GLY A 28 -23.31 -10.36 0.88
N ASP A 29 -22.79 -11.05 1.89
CA ASP A 29 -22.75 -10.56 3.26
C ASP A 29 -21.81 -9.36 3.40
N LYS A 30 -22.25 -8.37 4.18
CA LYS A 30 -21.51 -7.14 4.44
C LYS A 30 -20.86 -7.20 5.82
N TYR A 31 -19.55 -6.98 5.86
CA TYR A 31 -18.73 -7.01 7.08
C TYR A 31 -18.21 -5.60 7.37
N LEU A 32 -18.39 -5.12 8.61
CA LEU A 32 -17.67 -3.96 9.11
C LEU A 32 -16.24 -4.40 9.45
N ASP A 33 -15.26 -3.81 8.78
CA ASP A 33 -13.86 -4.19 8.90
C ASP A 33 -13.17 -3.42 10.05
N PHE A 34 -12.75 -4.18 11.06
CA PHE A 34 -11.87 -3.72 12.14
C PHE A 34 -10.43 -4.24 12.00
N GLY A 35 -10.12 -4.98 10.94
CA GLY A 35 -8.78 -5.52 10.67
C GLY A 35 -7.94 -4.64 9.75
N SER A 36 -8.56 -3.89 8.84
CA SER A 36 -7.91 -2.99 7.87
C SER A 36 -6.81 -3.68 7.07
N GLY A 37 -6.97 -4.98 6.78
CA GLY A 37 -5.95 -5.77 6.10
C GLY A 37 -4.61 -5.81 6.86
N ILE A 38 -4.65 -5.94 8.18
CA ILE A 38 -3.48 -5.78 9.07
C ILE A 38 -2.98 -4.33 9.01
N ALA A 39 -3.86 -3.38 9.34
CA ALA A 39 -3.59 -1.94 9.41
C ALA A 39 -3.06 -1.28 8.10
N VAL A 40 -3.22 -1.92 6.94
CA VAL A 40 -2.83 -1.38 5.63
C VAL A 40 -3.85 -0.36 5.11
N ASN A 41 -5.14 -0.70 5.17
CA ASN A 41 -6.22 0.06 4.55
C ASN A 41 -6.71 1.21 5.45
N SER A 42 -5.80 2.10 5.84
CA SER A 42 -6.07 3.21 6.78
C SER A 42 -7.12 4.21 6.31
N LEU A 43 -7.33 4.33 5.00
CA LEU A 43 -8.38 5.17 4.38
C LEU A 43 -9.59 4.34 3.91
N GLY A 44 -9.69 3.08 4.35
CA GLY A 44 -10.71 2.15 3.91
C GLY A 44 -10.49 1.62 2.50
N TYR A 45 -11.51 0.95 1.99
CA TYR A 45 -11.55 0.32 0.68
C TYR A 45 -12.14 1.27 -0.37
N SER A 46 -11.58 1.23 -1.58
CA SER A 46 -12.08 1.99 -2.76
C SER A 46 -12.23 3.50 -2.53
N HIS A 47 -11.37 4.11 -1.71
CA HIS A 47 -11.45 5.53 -1.40
C HIS A 47 -11.33 6.38 -2.69
N PRO A 48 -12.30 7.27 -3.01
CA PRO A 48 -12.39 7.92 -4.31
C PRO A 48 -11.15 8.75 -4.66
N VAL A 49 -10.54 9.41 -3.68
CA VAL A 49 -9.30 10.17 -3.89
C VAL A 49 -8.12 9.26 -4.27
N LEU A 50 -7.99 8.08 -3.64
CA LEU A 50 -6.90 7.15 -3.94
C LEU A 50 -7.10 6.51 -5.32
N ASN A 51 -8.33 6.09 -5.62
CA ASN A 51 -8.68 5.52 -6.93
C ASN A 51 -8.40 6.51 -8.07
N ASN A 52 -8.77 7.79 -7.89
CA ASN A 52 -8.51 8.82 -8.87
C ASN A 52 -7.00 9.07 -9.05
N ALA A 53 -6.24 9.22 -7.96
CA ALA A 53 -4.79 9.43 -8.02
C ALA A 53 -4.07 8.27 -8.72
N LEU A 54 -4.42 7.02 -8.38
CA LEU A 54 -3.90 5.83 -9.02
C LEU A 54 -4.24 5.79 -10.52
N THR A 55 -5.52 5.98 -10.88
CA THR A 55 -6.00 5.87 -12.26
C THR A 55 -5.38 6.93 -13.16
N GLU A 56 -5.27 8.16 -12.69
CA GLU A 56 -4.67 9.25 -13.46
C GLU A 56 -3.17 9.02 -13.71
N GLN A 57 -2.42 8.57 -12.70
CA GLN A 57 -1.01 8.24 -12.89
C GLN A 57 -0.82 7.02 -13.79
N ALA A 58 -1.67 6.00 -13.62
CA ALA A 58 -1.60 4.76 -14.37
C ALA A 58 -1.81 4.96 -15.89
N LYS A 59 -2.57 5.99 -16.29
CA LYS A 59 -2.74 6.37 -17.70
C LYS A 59 -1.53 7.11 -18.30
N LYS A 60 -0.58 7.55 -17.47
CA LYS A 60 0.64 8.26 -17.90
C LYS A 60 1.85 7.32 -17.94
N LEU A 61 2.28 6.83 -16.77
CA LEU A 61 3.44 5.95 -16.60
C LEU A 61 3.41 5.25 -15.24
N TRP A 62 4.02 4.05 -15.15
CA TRP A 62 4.07 3.25 -13.92
C TRP A 62 5.48 3.13 -13.35
N HIS A 63 6.49 2.92 -14.20
CA HIS A 63 7.83 2.63 -13.76
C HIS A 63 8.87 3.09 -14.77
N VAL A 64 9.92 3.76 -14.28
CA VAL A 64 11.06 4.21 -15.09
C VAL A 64 12.41 3.83 -14.46
N SER A 65 12.44 3.02 -13.40
CA SER A 65 13.61 2.80 -12.51
C SER A 65 14.07 4.07 -11.77
N ASN A 66 15.13 3.95 -10.97
CA ASN A 66 15.72 5.07 -10.21
C ASN A 66 16.78 5.87 -10.99
N VAL A 67 16.96 5.60 -12.30
CA VAL A 67 17.98 6.28 -13.12
C VAL A 67 17.51 7.65 -13.62
N TYR A 68 16.20 7.94 -13.58
CA TYR A 68 15.62 9.19 -14.05
C TYR A 68 14.96 9.98 -12.92
N ASN A 69 14.67 11.25 -13.18
CA ASN A 69 13.95 12.12 -12.24
C ASN A 69 12.47 11.75 -12.19
N ILE A 70 11.92 11.67 -10.97
CA ILE A 70 10.51 11.35 -10.71
C ILE A 70 9.91 12.49 -9.85
N PRO A 71 9.26 13.51 -10.46
CA PRO A 71 8.77 14.67 -9.72
C PRO A 71 7.81 14.35 -8.57
N GLU A 72 6.94 13.35 -8.74
CA GLU A 72 5.99 12.92 -7.71
C GLU A 72 6.69 12.29 -6.49
N GLN A 73 7.85 11.65 -6.72
CA GLN A 73 8.70 11.10 -5.65
C GLN A 73 9.29 12.21 -4.80
N GLU A 74 9.78 13.29 -5.43
CA GLU A 74 10.32 14.47 -4.74
C GLU A 74 9.25 15.19 -3.91
N VAL A 75 8.03 15.33 -4.46
CA VAL A 75 6.90 15.93 -3.72
C VAL A 75 6.57 15.12 -2.46
N LEU A 76 6.52 13.80 -2.57
CA LEU A 76 6.25 12.94 -1.41
C LEU A 76 7.43 12.95 -0.42
N ALA A 77 8.66 12.91 -0.90
CA ALA A 77 9.87 12.95 -0.08
C ALA A 77 9.89 14.21 0.79
N LYS A 78 9.71 15.38 0.17
CA LYS A 78 9.64 16.66 0.86
C LYS A 78 8.59 16.65 1.96
N LYS A 79 7.37 16.19 1.65
CA LYS A 79 6.27 16.13 2.62
C LYS A 79 6.59 15.21 3.81
N LEU A 80 7.26 14.09 3.58
CA LEU A 80 7.68 13.17 4.65
C LEU A 80 8.77 13.78 5.54
N CYS A 81 9.75 14.47 4.96
CA CYS A 81 10.76 15.20 5.73
C CYS A 81 10.10 16.31 6.59
N GLU A 82 9.18 17.10 6.02
CA GLU A 82 8.46 18.16 6.76
C GLU A 82 7.59 17.63 7.92
N LEU A 83 7.09 16.40 7.82
CA LEU A 83 6.25 15.76 8.84
C LEU A 83 7.04 14.90 9.84
N SER A 84 8.36 14.85 9.72
CA SER A 84 9.22 14.03 10.58
C SER A 84 10.48 14.77 10.99
N PHE A 85 11.42 14.07 11.63
CA PHE A 85 12.73 14.61 11.98
C PHE A 85 13.75 14.48 10.84
N ALA A 86 13.40 13.78 9.76
CA ALA A 86 14.35 13.32 8.76
C ALA A 86 14.71 14.42 7.75
N ASP A 87 15.98 14.50 7.37
CA ASP A 87 16.45 15.34 6.27
C ASP A 87 16.26 14.67 4.90
N TYR A 88 16.29 13.33 4.84
CA TYR A 88 16.22 12.53 3.62
C TYR A 88 15.32 11.29 3.80
N VAL A 89 14.79 10.77 2.69
CA VAL A 89 14.01 9.52 2.66
C VAL A 89 14.50 8.56 1.59
N PHE A 90 14.26 7.26 1.79
CA PHE A 90 14.45 6.20 0.80
C PHE A 90 13.12 5.44 0.63
N PHE A 91 12.65 5.30 -0.61
CA PHE A 91 11.43 4.57 -0.92
C PHE A 91 11.74 3.11 -1.25
N CYS A 92 10.93 2.21 -0.69
CA CYS A 92 10.94 0.78 -0.94
C CYS A 92 9.51 0.24 -0.92
N ASN A 93 9.35 -1.06 -1.16
CA ASN A 93 8.04 -1.65 -1.46
C ASN A 93 7.38 -2.29 -0.24
N SER A 94 8.13 -2.52 0.84
CA SER A 94 7.62 -3.19 2.04
C SER A 94 8.30 -2.69 3.31
N GLY A 95 7.64 -2.91 4.45
CA GLY A 95 8.24 -2.64 5.76
C GLY A 95 9.50 -3.47 6.04
N THR A 96 9.60 -4.68 5.48
CA THR A 96 10.83 -5.49 5.63
C THR A 96 12.00 -4.85 4.88
N GLU A 97 11.80 -4.39 3.65
CA GLU A 97 12.85 -3.70 2.89
C GLU A 97 13.29 -2.39 3.56
N SER A 98 12.36 -1.64 4.18
CA SER A 98 12.72 -0.41 4.90
C SER A 98 13.58 -0.70 6.13
N ILE A 99 13.28 -1.77 6.87
CA ILE A 99 14.08 -2.19 8.02
C ILE A 99 15.46 -2.70 7.57
N GLU A 100 15.55 -3.49 6.51
CA GLU A 100 16.83 -3.93 5.95
C GLU A 100 17.70 -2.73 5.50
N ALA A 101 17.10 -1.74 4.83
CA ALA A 101 17.78 -0.51 4.46
C ALA A 101 18.28 0.25 5.70
N ALA A 102 17.45 0.40 6.73
CA ALA A 102 17.83 1.06 7.97
C ALA A 102 19.00 0.37 8.67
N ILE A 103 18.99 -0.96 8.76
CA ILE A 103 20.10 -1.76 9.33
C ILE A 103 21.38 -1.52 8.52
N LYS A 104 21.30 -1.52 7.19
CA LYS A 104 22.45 -1.29 6.31
C LYS A 104 22.99 0.14 6.35
N ILE A 105 22.14 1.13 6.62
CA ILE A 105 22.56 2.54 6.78
C ILE A 105 23.24 2.75 8.13
N ALA A 106 22.75 2.09 9.18
CA ALA A 106 23.28 2.25 10.53
C ALA A 106 24.60 1.50 10.79
N ARG A 107 24.91 0.47 9.98
CA ARG A 107 26.12 -0.36 10.10
C ARG A 107 27.23 0.12 9.20
#